data_AF-A0AAW2VWJ8-F1
#
_entry.id   AF-A0AAW2VWJ8-F1
#
_cell.length_a   1.000
_cell.length_b   1.000
_cell.length_c   1.000
_cell.angle_alpha   90.00
_cell.angle_beta   90.00
_cell.angle_gamma   90.00
#
_symmetry.space_group_name_H-M   'P 1'
#
loop_
_entity.id
_entity.type
_entity.pdbx_description
1 polymer ?
#
loop_
_entity_poly.entity_id
_entity_poly.type
_entity_poly.pdbx_seq_one_letter_code
_entity_poly.pdbx_strand_id
1 'polypeptide(L)'
;MDGRGSNKVAWEQVCTPRAHGEVGIQSVRAMNLAIMSKHIWHILTRKPHSIWVSWVHQYRLKRDTYWTYHGSEGSWGWKQLLKLHTTLISSLEYKVGDDSSFRLWLDPWHTEGPLIHKCPRGPRITGFPADSLLEEVLADGRWN
;
A
#
# COMPACT_ATOMS: atom_id res chain seq x y z
N MET A 1 36.14 7.86 42.66
CA MET A 1 35.70 6.97 41.57
C MET A 1 34.30 7.42 41.21
N ASP A 2 34.20 8.40 40.30
CA ASP A 2 32.91 9.03 40.01
C ASP A 2 32.26 8.30 38.84
N GLY A 3 31.31 7.44 39.16
CA GLY A 3 30.41 6.83 38.19
C GLY A 3 29.47 7.88 37.62
N ARG A 4 29.92 8.60 36.58
CA ARG A 4 29.01 9.39 35.73
C ARG A 4 28.01 8.44 35.11
N GLY A 5 26.77 8.51 35.60
CA GLY A 5 25.65 7.77 35.04
C GLY A 5 25.55 8.01 33.54
N SER A 6 25.36 6.94 32.77
CA SER A 6 25.15 7.01 31.33
C SER A 6 23.97 7.94 31.03
N ASN A 7 24.26 9.12 30.44
CA ASN A 7 23.23 10.02 29.96
C ASN A 7 22.48 9.33 28.81
N LYS A 8 21.25 8.91 29.08
CA LYS A 8 20.36 8.35 28.06
C LYS A 8 19.90 9.50 27.16
N VAL A 9 20.34 9.49 25.92
CA VAL A 9 19.90 10.45 24.89
C VAL A 9 18.64 9.88 24.23
N ALA A 10 17.64 10.72 23.99
CA ALA A 10 16.43 10.31 23.29
C ALA A 10 16.77 9.89 21.85
N TRP A 11 16.18 8.80 21.36
CA TRP A 11 16.49 8.28 20.02
C TRP A 11 16.15 9.29 18.92
N GLU A 12 15.15 10.13 19.17
CA GLU A 12 14.74 11.24 18.32
C GLU A 12 15.90 12.23 18.10
N GLN A 13 16.66 12.57 19.15
CA GLN A 13 17.82 13.47 19.09
C GLN A 13 19.05 12.83 18.42
N VAL A 14 19.14 11.50 18.44
CA VAL A 14 20.20 10.78 17.71
C VAL A 14 19.91 10.76 16.21
N CYS A 15 18.63 10.77 15.83
CA CYS A 15 18.18 10.58 14.46
C CYS A 15 18.09 11.85 13.62
N THR A 16 18.39 13.01 14.21
CA THR A 16 18.14 14.29 13.56
C THR A 16 19.31 14.64 12.62
N PRO A 17 19.03 15.25 11.45
CA PRO A 17 20.02 15.33 10.37
C PRO A 17 21.29 16.06 10.80
N ARG A 18 22.44 15.59 10.31
CA ARG A 18 23.78 16.12 10.65
C ARG A 18 23.92 17.64 10.39
N ALA A 19 23.10 18.18 9.49
CA ALA A 19 22.99 19.62 9.21
C ALA A 19 22.59 20.46 10.43
N HIS A 20 21.96 19.85 11.44
CA HIS A 20 21.57 20.50 12.70
C HIS A 20 22.54 20.24 13.87
N GLY A 21 23.73 19.68 13.60
CA GLY A 21 24.78 19.53 14.61
C GLY A 21 24.74 18.24 15.45
N GLU A 22 23.93 17.26 15.06
CA GLU A 22 23.79 15.97 15.76
C GLU A 22 24.39 14.79 14.96
N VAL A 23 24.37 13.59 15.55
CA VAL A 23 25.10 12.39 15.06
C VAL A 23 24.69 11.99 13.63
N GLY A 24 23.48 12.35 13.20
CA GLY A 24 23.02 12.16 11.81
C GLY A 24 22.68 10.71 11.46
N ILE A 25 22.29 9.89 12.44
CA ILE A 25 21.87 8.51 12.19
C ILE A 25 20.47 8.51 11.57
N GLN A 26 20.23 7.71 10.53
CA GLN A 26 18.90 7.64 9.95
C GLN A 26 17.93 6.92 10.89
N SER A 27 16.75 7.52 11.13
CA SER A 27 15.71 6.88 11.94
C SER A 27 15.32 5.52 11.37
N VAL A 28 15.52 4.47 12.17
CA VAL A 28 15.11 3.10 11.84
C VAL A 28 13.61 3.04 11.55
N ARG A 29 12.80 3.83 12.26
CA ARG A 29 11.35 3.92 12.02
C ARG A 29 11.06 4.48 10.63
N ALA A 30 11.74 5.55 10.24
CA ALA A 30 11.59 6.15 8.91
C ALA A 30 12.07 5.20 7.80
N MET A 31 13.21 4.55 7.99
CA MET A 31 13.74 3.56 7.05
C MET A 31 12.77 2.38 6.88
N ASN A 32 12.22 1.86 7.98
CA ASN A 32 11.26 0.76 7.94
C ASN A 32 10.00 1.16 7.18
N LEU A 33 9.46 2.36 7.45
CA LEU A 33 8.30 2.89 6.72
C LEU A 33 8.60 3.00 5.21
N ALA A 34 9.78 3.51 4.84
CA ALA A 34 10.19 3.62 3.44
C ALA A 34 10.31 2.24 2.76
N ILE A 35 10.91 1.27 3.43
CA ILE A 35 11.06 -0.11 2.91
C ILE A 35 9.70 -0.77 2.74
N MET A 36 8.81 -0.66 3.73
CA MET A 36 7.45 -1.22 3.65
C MET A 36 6.65 -0.55 2.53
N SER A 37 6.72 0.78 2.42
CA SER A 37 6.06 1.54 1.35
C SER A 37 6.56 1.11 -0.03
N LYS A 38 7.87 0.85 -0.17
CA LYS A 38 8.46 0.32 -1.40
C LYS A 38 7.97 -1.09 -1.74
N HIS A 39 7.78 -1.96 -0.74
CA HIS A 39 7.20 -3.29 -0.96
C HIS A 39 5.74 -3.21 -1.41
N ILE A 40 4.96 -2.32 -0.78
CA ILE A 40 3.57 -2.06 -1.18
C ILE A 40 3.54 -1.52 -2.60
N TRP A 41 4.40 -0.55 -2.93
CA TRP A 41 4.54 -0.04 -4.29
C TRP A 41 4.81 -1.15 -5.32
N HIS A 42 5.68 -2.11 -5.00
CA HIS A 42 5.93 -3.26 -5.88
C HIS A 42 4.70 -4.18 -6.03
N ILE A 43 3.90 -4.35 -4.97
CA ILE A 43 2.63 -5.11 -5.06
C ILE A 43 1.66 -4.37 -5.98
N LEU A 44 1.48 -3.06 -5.77
CA LEU A 44 0.54 -2.22 -6.50
C LEU A 44 0.90 -2.11 -7.98
N THR A 45 2.17 -1.93 -8.30
CA THR A 45 2.67 -1.82 -9.69
C THR A 45 2.96 -3.16 -10.34
N ARG A 46 2.63 -4.29 -9.68
CA ARG A 46 2.92 -5.65 -10.14
C ARG A 46 4.34 -5.81 -10.67
N LYS A 47 5.33 -5.44 -9.86
CA LYS A 47 6.74 -5.38 -10.27
C LYS A 47 7.15 -6.62 -11.09
N PRO A 48 7.62 -6.46 -12.33
CA PRO A 48 7.95 -7.58 -13.20
C PRO A 48 9.12 -8.39 -12.63
N HIS A 49 9.11 -9.70 -12.91
CA HIS A 49 10.13 -10.68 -12.49
C HIS A 49 10.31 -10.83 -10.96
N SER A 50 9.47 -10.22 -10.14
CA SER A 50 9.52 -10.43 -8.69
C SER A 50 8.68 -11.65 -8.31
N ILE A 51 9.35 -12.78 -8.04
CA ILE A 51 8.70 -14.03 -7.59
C ILE A 51 7.81 -13.78 -6.37
N TRP A 52 8.28 -12.97 -5.43
CA TRP A 52 7.49 -12.64 -4.23
C TRP A 52 6.21 -11.88 -4.56
N VAL A 53 6.26 -10.88 -5.46
CA VAL A 53 5.06 -10.14 -5.89
C VAL A 53 4.10 -11.08 -6.61
N SER A 54 4.60 -11.92 -7.54
CA SER A 54 3.77 -12.93 -8.21
C SER A 54 3.10 -13.87 -7.23
N TRP A 55 3.84 -14.35 -6.22
CA TRP A 55 3.30 -15.22 -5.17
C TRP A 55 2.22 -14.52 -4.34
N VAL A 56 2.43 -13.24 -3.97
CA VAL A 56 1.43 -12.45 -3.25
C VAL A 56 0.14 -12.34 -4.07
N HIS A 57 0.22 -12.01 -5.35
CA HIS A 57 -0.99 -11.92 -6.19
C HIS A 57 -1.67 -13.28 -6.35
N GLN A 58 -0.92 -14.34 -6.58
CA GLN A 58 -1.47 -15.67 -6.87
C GLN A 58 -2.06 -16.37 -5.64
N TYR A 59 -1.38 -16.31 -4.50
CA TYR A 59 -1.74 -17.11 -3.31
C TYR A 59 -2.33 -16.28 -2.18
N ARG A 60 -1.96 -14.99 -2.10
CA ARG A 60 -2.33 -14.14 -0.98
C ARG A 60 -3.55 -13.28 -1.28
N LEU A 61 -3.48 -12.44 -2.31
CA LEU A 61 -4.56 -11.52 -2.70
C LEU A 61 -5.62 -12.25 -3.55
N LYS A 62 -5.21 -13.17 -4.44
CA LYS A 62 -6.12 -13.90 -5.34
C LYS A 62 -6.99 -12.93 -6.17
N ARG A 63 -8.28 -12.86 -5.87
CA ARG A 63 -9.25 -11.99 -6.54
C ARG A 63 -9.42 -10.62 -5.86
N ASP A 64 -8.84 -10.44 -4.68
CA ASP A 64 -8.81 -9.14 -4.00
C ASP A 64 -7.65 -8.28 -4.51
N THR A 65 -7.68 -7.00 -4.13
CA THR A 65 -6.55 -6.08 -4.25
C THR A 65 -5.90 -5.90 -2.89
N TYR A 66 -4.75 -5.23 -2.84
CA TYR A 66 -4.17 -4.81 -1.57
C TYR A 66 -5.14 -3.95 -0.74
N TRP A 67 -6.04 -3.20 -1.40
CA TRP A 67 -6.96 -2.26 -0.77
C TRP A 67 -8.22 -2.93 -0.18
N THR A 68 -8.67 -4.04 -0.76
CA THR A 68 -9.88 -4.75 -0.32
C THR A 68 -9.58 -6.05 0.42
N TYR A 69 -8.31 -6.41 0.59
CA TYR A 69 -7.94 -7.62 1.30
C TYR A 69 -8.20 -7.48 2.80
N HIS A 70 -9.11 -8.33 3.32
CA HIS A 70 -9.50 -8.32 4.74
C HIS A 70 -9.00 -9.53 5.54
N GLY A 71 -8.06 -10.32 4.99
CA GLY A 71 -7.52 -11.49 5.70
C GLY A 71 -6.63 -11.12 6.88
N SER A 72 -6.86 -11.74 8.03
CA SER A 72 -6.02 -11.62 9.24
C SER A 72 -4.86 -12.61 9.27
N GLU A 73 -4.76 -13.47 8.26
CA GLU A 73 -3.82 -14.59 8.24
C GLU A 73 -2.39 -14.19 7.86
N GLY A 74 -1.45 -15.05 8.26
CA GLY A 74 -0.02 -15.08 7.91
C GLY A 74 0.90 -14.10 8.63
N SER A 75 2.04 -13.79 8.00
CA SER A 75 3.23 -13.34 8.73
C SER A 75 3.04 -11.96 9.38
N TRP A 76 3.81 -11.71 10.45
CA TRP A 76 3.83 -10.40 11.11
C TRP A 76 4.13 -9.28 10.11
N GLY A 77 5.10 -9.50 9.21
CA GLY A 77 5.44 -8.53 8.15
C GLY A 77 4.26 -8.21 7.24
N TRP A 78 3.49 -9.22 6.81
CA TRP A 78 2.28 -9.00 6.01
C TRP A 78 1.26 -8.13 6.75
N LYS A 79 1.02 -8.41 8.03
CA LYS A 79 0.12 -7.61 8.86
C LYS A 79 0.59 -6.15 8.99
N GLN A 80 1.91 -5.92 9.04
CA GLN A 80 2.45 -4.56 9.06
C GLN A 80 2.28 -3.85 7.72
N LEU A 81 2.42 -4.56 6.59
CA LEU A 81 2.10 -3.98 5.27
C LEU A 81 0.64 -3.52 5.26
N LEU A 82 -0.31 -4.40 5.60
CA LEU A 82 -1.74 -4.05 5.61
C LEU A 82 -2.09 -2.86 6.52
N LYS A 83 -1.37 -2.67 7.64
CA LYS A 83 -1.59 -1.51 8.53
C LYS A 83 -1.27 -0.17 7.86
N LEU A 84 -0.42 -0.15 6.83
CA LEU A 84 -0.09 1.07 6.09
C LEU A 84 -1.15 1.48 5.09
N HIS A 85 -2.25 0.72 4.97
CA HIS A 85 -3.36 1.02 4.10
C HIS A 85 -3.85 2.48 4.24
N THR A 86 -4.15 2.92 5.46
CA THR A 86 -4.69 4.26 5.74
C THR A 86 -3.67 5.38 5.47
N THR A 87 -2.39 5.13 5.72
CA THR A 87 -1.34 6.12 5.48
C THR A 87 -1.06 6.30 3.99
N LEU A 88 -1.07 5.21 3.22
CA LEU A 88 -0.70 5.25 1.81
C LEU A 88 -1.82 5.70 0.88
N ILE A 89 -3.09 5.41 1.22
CA ILE A 89 -4.22 5.74 0.36
C ILE A 89 -4.39 7.24 0.11
N SER A 90 -3.99 8.07 1.08
CA SER A 90 -3.97 9.53 0.96
C SER A 90 -2.72 10.08 0.28
N SER A 91 -1.69 9.25 0.09
CA SER A 91 -0.37 9.64 -0.40
C SER A 91 -0.08 9.11 -1.81
N LEU A 92 -1.00 8.35 -2.41
CA LEU A 92 -0.84 7.74 -3.72
C LEU A 92 -1.80 8.35 -4.74
N GLU A 93 -1.29 8.56 -5.94
CA GLU A 93 -2.07 8.98 -7.10
C GLU A 93 -2.04 7.85 -8.14
N TYR A 94 -3.22 7.47 -8.62
CA TYR A 94 -3.37 6.47 -9.67
C TYR A 94 -3.58 7.18 -11.01
N LYS A 95 -2.69 6.88 -11.96
CA LYS A 95 -2.88 7.23 -13.37
C LYS A 95 -3.25 5.96 -14.11
N VAL A 96 -4.52 5.85 -14.47
CA VAL A 96 -5.05 4.74 -15.26
C VAL A 96 -4.79 5.07 -16.72
N GLY A 97 -4.03 4.22 -17.40
CA GLY A 97 -3.83 4.28 -18.85
C GLY A 97 -4.40 3.03 -19.53
N ASP A 98 -4.15 2.92 -20.82
CA ASP A 98 -4.49 1.73 -21.60
C ASP A 98 -3.69 0.51 -21.07
N ASP A 99 -4.29 -0.68 -21.10
CA ASP A 99 -3.77 -1.93 -20.51
C ASP A 99 -3.59 -1.92 -18.98
N SER A 100 -4.35 -1.08 -18.26
CA SER A 100 -4.24 -1.04 -16.81
C SER A 100 -4.92 -2.25 -16.16
N SER A 101 -4.24 -2.86 -15.18
CA SER A 101 -4.87 -3.86 -14.30
C SER A 101 -5.78 -3.24 -13.22
N PHE A 102 -6.26 -2.00 -13.42
CA PHE A 102 -7.07 -1.27 -12.46
C PHE A 102 -8.50 -1.83 -12.43
N ARG A 103 -8.95 -2.22 -11.25
CA ARG A 103 -10.27 -2.82 -11.03
C ARG A 103 -11.28 -1.77 -10.60
N LEU A 104 -12.39 -1.69 -11.33
CA LEU A 104 -13.45 -0.70 -11.13
C LEU A 104 -13.91 -0.64 -9.66
N TRP A 105 -14.13 -1.78 -9.01
CA TRP A 105 -14.69 -1.79 -7.66
C TRP A 105 -13.64 -1.84 -6.55
N LEU A 106 -12.51 -2.49 -6.81
CA LEU A 106 -11.54 -2.90 -5.78
C LEU A 106 -10.31 -2.00 -5.69
N ASP A 107 -10.05 -1.15 -6.69
CA ASP A 107 -8.97 -0.17 -6.61
C ASP A 107 -9.49 1.22 -6.19
N PRO A 108 -8.65 2.04 -5.54
CA PRO A 108 -9.06 3.30 -4.95
C PRO A 108 -9.22 4.37 -6.04
N TRP A 109 -10.44 4.86 -6.20
CA TRP A 109 -10.77 6.01 -7.04
C TRP A 109 -10.51 7.35 -6.33
N HIS A 110 -10.48 7.32 -5.01
CA HIS A 110 -10.33 8.49 -4.15
C HIS A 110 -9.49 8.12 -2.94
N THR A 111 -8.99 9.13 -2.23
CA THR A 111 -8.31 8.97 -0.93
C THR A 111 -9.17 8.28 0.15
N GLU A 112 -10.48 8.17 -0.08
CA GLU A 112 -11.43 7.45 0.79
C GLU A 112 -11.48 5.94 0.47
N GLY A 113 -10.78 5.54 -0.59
CA GLY A 113 -10.58 4.15 -0.98
C GLY A 113 -11.48 3.61 -2.08
N PRO A 114 -11.51 2.27 -2.22
CA PRO A 114 -12.23 1.58 -3.29
C PRO A 114 -13.74 1.85 -3.29
N LEU A 115 -14.35 1.85 -4.48
CA LEU A 115 -15.79 2.08 -4.63
C LEU A 115 -16.63 1.02 -3.92
N ILE A 116 -16.14 -0.22 -3.79
CA ILE A 116 -16.87 -1.28 -3.10
C ILE A 116 -17.13 -0.96 -1.62
N HIS A 117 -16.29 -0.13 -0.98
CA HIS A 117 -16.53 0.30 0.41
C HIS A 117 -17.66 1.34 0.51
N LYS A 118 -17.80 2.23 -0.48
CA LYS A 118 -18.86 3.25 -0.52
C LYS A 118 -20.16 2.70 -1.09
N CYS A 119 -20.08 1.82 -2.08
CA CYS A 119 -21.21 1.18 -2.73
C CYS A 119 -21.04 -0.35 -2.76
N PRO A 120 -21.27 -1.05 -1.64
CA PRO A 120 -21.08 -2.51 -1.57
C PRO A 120 -21.98 -3.30 -2.52
N ARG A 121 -23.11 -2.73 -2.92
CA ARG A 121 -24.06 -3.33 -3.87
C ARG A 121 -23.78 -2.97 -5.32
N GLY A 122 -22.77 -2.13 -5.60
CA GLY A 122 -22.42 -1.65 -6.93
C GLY A 122 -22.32 -2.77 -7.98
N PRO A 123 -21.49 -3.81 -7.75
CA PRO A 123 -21.35 -4.93 -8.69
C PRO A 123 -22.69 -5.57 -9.07
N ARG A 124 -23.60 -5.73 -8.10
CA ARG A 124 -24.92 -6.33 -8.32
C ARG A 124 -25.86 -5.39 -9.09
N ILE A 125 -25.77 -4.09 -8.85
CA ILE A 125 -26.67 -3.10 -9.46
C ILE A 125 -26.30 -2.87 -10.93
N THR A 126 -25.00 -2.79 -11.24
CA THR A 126 -24.53 -2.55 -12.61
C THR A 126 -24.40 -3.83 -13.43
N GLY A 127 -24.35 -5.00 -12.78
CA GLY A 127 -24.11 -6.29 -13.43
C GLY A 127 -22.63 -6.59 -13.71
N PHE A 128 -21.71 -5.70 -13.31
CA PHE A 128 -20.28 -5.93 -13.46
C PHE A 128 -19.74 -6.75 -12.27
N PRO A 129 -19.01 -7.85 -12.50
CA PRO A 129 -18.30 -8.56 -11.45
C PRO A 129 -17.46 -7.65 -10.55
N ALA A 130 -17.29 -8.03 -9.28
CA ALA A 130 -16.50 -7.24 -8.34
C ALA A 130 -15.04 -7.07 -8.78
N ASP A 131 -14.47 -8.05 -9.48
CA ASP A 131 -13.10 -8.04 -9.99
C ASP A 131 -12.97 -7.49 -11.42
N SER A 132 -14.03 -6.90 -12.00
CA SER A 132 -14.01 -6.29 -13.33
C SER A 132 -12.91 -5.26 -13.49
N LEU A 133 -12.20 -5.36 -14.61
CA LEU A 133 -11.20 -4.37 -15.01
C LEU A 133 -11.91 -3.13 -15.56
N LEU A 134 -11.29 -1.97 -15.36
CA LEU A 134 -11.87 -0.71 -15.83
C LEU A 134 -11.92 -0.65 -17.36
N GLU A 135 -10.93 -1.19 -18.05
CA GLU A 135 -10.87 -1.25 -19.51
C GLU A 135 -11.98 -2.11 -20.14
N GLU A 136 -12.45 -3.14 -19.43
CA GLU A 136 -13.57 -3.99 -19.90
C GLU A 136 -14.90 -3.21 -19.87
N VAL A 137 -15.02 -2.30 -18.89
CA VAL A 137 -16.24 -1.55 -18.63
C VAL A 137 -16.27 -0.22 -19.38
N LEU A 138 -15.11 0.38 -19.64
CA LEU A 138 -14.98 1.69 -20.28
C LEU A 138 -14.19 1.56 -21.59
N ALA A 139 -14.91 1.48 -22.72
CA ALA A 139 -14.32 1.43 -24.06
C ALA A 139 -14.61 2.74 -24.82
N ASP A 140 -13.59 3.31 -25.46
CA ASP A 140 -13.69 4.55 -26.26
C ASP A 140 -14.37 5.73 -25.52
N GLY A 141 -14.14 5.83 -24.20
CA GLY A 141 -14.75 6.88 -23.36
C GLY A 141 -16.25 6.68 -23.09
N ARG A 142 -16.79 5.50 -23.39
CA ARG A 142 -18.18 5.12 -23.12
C ARG A 142 -18.25 3.93 -22.17
N TRP A 143 -19.26 3.93 -21.31
CA TRP A 143 -19.59 2.78 -20.48
C TRP A 143 -20.27 1.73 -21.37
N ASN A 144 -19.72 0.51 -21.38
CA ASN A 144 -20.30 -0.65 -22.08
C ASN A 144 -21.55 -1.18 -21.37
#